data_AF-A0A931YMK2-F1
#
_entry.id   AF-A0A931YMK2-F1
#
_cell.length_a   1.000
_cell.length_b   1.000
_cell.length_c   1.000
_cell.angle_alpha   90.00
_cell.angle_beta   90.00
_cell.angle_gamma   90.00
#
_symmetry.space_group_name_H-M   'P 1'
#
loop_
_entity.id
_entity.type
_entity.pdbx_description
1 polymer ?
#
loop_
_entity_poly.entity_id
_entity_poly.type
_entity_poly.pdbx_seq_one_letter_code
_entity_poly.pdbx_strand_id
1 'polypeptide(L)'
;MPKYPSSTGAVLCVLVATGMVIGEWPAEARPTMSLLERMRTARSAVATATVQPKWCTARVRVGKRWRMRGSNCSIAAAAVGIPQQGTWMIVAFPWGMDTFHVDRFRFVRLGQRKGINTEYLVLRRTTNDTYVSMGDAVLAWKVPVRQQNGTWINVVYTPYASALHRPAMVAEGRRLLGSVIHDARSQLDRRKVYSVAGDGRWVTSVVPAATTETIAIVEKMDHYEFSLCQQRARAEERARCLRRLMEVPYVVLAANGPDAYRYALSRSRARGFMQFMPGTWAMVQRAYPEARLPPFMEGASDQTTAAMAAILLNDYNTQYLQDAHRRTLGPTPESFTLYAAAAYNGNPKWAIQAIGRCGAHWMDRRRCGILRSETAVYMEKVRVVWPKISTI
;
A
#
# COMPACT_ATOMS: atom_id res chain seq x y z
N MET A 1 -25.82 13.56 -50.11
CA MET A 1 -26.09 12.16 -49.67
C MET A 1 -25.05 11.24 -50.27
N PRO A 2 -24.25 10.54 -49.46
CA PRO A 2 -23.76 9.23 -49.86
C PRO A 2 -24.18 8.15 -48.85
N LYS A 3 -24.60 7.02 -49.41
CA LYS A 3 -24.94 5.77 -48.75
C LYS A 3 -23.68 5.19 -48.10
N TYR A 4 -23.74 4.90 -46.80
CA TYR A 4 -22.82 3.97 -46.15
C TYR A 4 -23.39 2.54 -46.24
N PRO A 5 -22.52 1.52 -46.33
CA PRO A 5 -22.94 0.13 -46.47
C PRO A 5 -23.47 -0.42 -45.14
N SER A 6 -24.41 -1.35 -45.29
CA SER A 6 -24.93 -2.24 -44.27
C SER A 6 -23.82 -2.93 -43.45
N SER A 7 -23.69 -2.56 -42.18
CA SER A 7 -23.27 -3.44 -41.09
C SER A 7 -23.32 -2.66 -39.78
N THR A 8 -24.46 -2.66 -39.10
CA THR A 8 -24.56 -2.27 -37.68
C THR A 8 -25.99 -2.51 -37.21
N GLY A 9 -26.22 -3.70 -36.66
CA GLY A 9 -27.52 -4.10 -36.11
C GLY A 9 -27.31 -4.80 -34.78
N ALA A 10 -27.22 -3.97 -33.73
CA ALA A 10 -27.45 -4.31 -32.33
C ALA A 10 -26.59 -5.41 -31.67
N VAL A 11 -25.40 -5.01 -31.17
CA VAL A 11 -24.89 -5.62 -29.92
C VAL A 11 -25.69 -5.02 -28.77
N LEU A 12 -26.87 -5.58 -28.54
CA LEU A 12 -27.54 -5.51 -27.24
C LEU A 12 -26.84 -6.49 -26.31
N CYS A 13 -25.67 -6.12 -25.77
CA CYS A 13 -25.13 -6.84 -24.61
C CYS A 13 -25.53 -6.08 -23.35
N VAL A 14 -26.71 -6.41 -22.85
CA VAL A 14 -26.97 -6.44 -21.42
C VAL A 14 -25.90 -7.36 -20.82
N LEU A 15 -24.80 -6.79 -20.35
CA LEU A 15 -23.92 -7.49 -19.41
C LEU A 15 -24.73 -7.60 -18.11
N VAL A 16 -25.58 -8.63 -18.07
CA VAL A 16 -25.93 -9.26 -16.79
C VAL A 16 -24.60 -9.51 -16.10
N ALA A 17 -24.52 -9.16 -14.82
CA ALA A 17 -23.36 -9.33 -13.97
C ALA A 17 -23.05 -10.82 -13.74
N THR A 18 -22.75 -11.56 -14.81
CA THR A 18 -22.32 -12.94 -14.79
C THR A 18 -20.85 -12.94 -15.19
N GLY A 19 -19.97 -12.97 -14.19
CA GLY A 19 -18.57 -13.26 -14.46
C GLY A 19 -18.41 -14.61 -15.16
N MET A 20 -17.41 -14.72 -16.02
CA MET A 20 -17.10 -15.96 -16.74
C MET A 20 -15.97 -16.69 -16.01
N VAL A 21 -16.15 -18.00 -15.82
CA VAL A 21 -15.08 -18.91 -15.39
C VAL A 21 -14.18 -19.17 -16.60
N ILE A 22 -12.91 -18.79 -16.49
CA ILE A 22 -11.94 -18.88 -17.61
C ILE A 22 -11.00 -20.09 -17.45
N GLY A 23 -11.05 -20.77 -16.30
CA GLY A 23 -10.28 -21.98 -16.03
C GLY A 23 -10.37 -22.43 -14.58
N GLU A 24 -10.21 -23.74 -14.38
CA GLU A 24 -10.08 -24.40 -13.09
C GLU A 24 -8.76 -25.17 -13.06
N TRP A 25 -8.18 -25.31 -11.87
CA TRP A 25 -7.06 -26.23 -11.69
C TRP A 25 -7.60 -27.67 -11.61
N PRO A 26 -7.00 -28.68 -12.29
CA PRO A 26 -7.42 -30.07 -12.15
C PRO A 26 -7.26 -30.53 -10.70
N ALA A 27 -8.31 -31.09 -10.07
CA ALA A 27 -8.41 -31.41 -8.64
C ALA A 27 -7.21 -32.15 -7.99
N GLU A 28 -6.29 -32.64 -8.80
CA GLU A 28 -5.03 -33.30 -8.48
C GLU A 28 -3.86 -32.33 -8.14
N ALA A 29 -4.06 -31.01 -8.04
CA ALA A 29 -3.07 -30.09 -7.44
C ALA A 29 -2.71 -30.54 -6.03
N ARG A 30 -1.47 -30.98 -5.85
CA ARG A 30 -1.01 -31.58 -4.61
C ARG A 30 -1.14 -30.62 -3.42
N PRO A 31 -1.57 -31.11 -2.23
CA PRO A 31 -1.60 -30.36 -0.98
C PRO A 31 -0.22 -29.88 -0.47
N THR A 32 0.86 -30.09 -1.23
CA THR A 32 2.25 -29.78 -0.84
C THR A 32 2.71 -28.37 -1.20
N MET A 33 2.01 -27.62 -2.06
CA MET A 33 2.43 -26.26 -2.40
C MET A 33 2.31 -25.32 -1.20
N SER A 34 3.29 -24.43 -1.02
CA SER A 34 3.17 -23.31 -0.09
C SER A 34 2.13 -22.28 -0.59
N LEU A 35 1.64 -21.44 0.32
CA LEU A 35 0.71 -20.36 -0.04
C LEU A 35 1.33 -19.39 -1.07
N LEU A 36 2.61 -19.07 -0.93
CA LEU A 36 3.32 -18.18 -1.85
C LEU A 36 3.39 -18.75 -3.27
N GLU A 37 3.64 -20.06 -3.41
CA GLU A 37 3.65 -20.72 -4.72
C GLU A 37 2.28 -20.73 -5.37
N ARG A 38 1.21 -20.96 -4.57
CA ARG A 38 -0.17 -20.84 -5.07
C ARG A 38 -0.47 -19.43 -5.58
N MET A 39 -0.05 -18.40 -4.85
CA MET A 39 -0.25 -17.01 -5.27
C MET A 39 0.55 -16.67 -6.53
N ARG A 40 1.81 -17.11 -6.64
CA ARG A 40 2.62 -16.93 -7.86
C ARG A 40 1.96 -17.59 -9.07
N THR A 41 1.45 -18.80 -8.89
CA THR A 41 0.74 -19.54 -9.94
C THR A 41 -0.54 -18.81 -10.36
N ALA A 42 -1.35 -18.36 -9.40
CA ALA A 42 -2.55 -17.57 -9.65
C ALA A 42 -2.22 -16.26 -10.41
N ARG A 43 -1.13 -15.58 -10.05
CA ARG A 43 -0.67 -14.37 -10.76
C ARG A 43 -0.32 -14.68 -12.21
N SER A 44 0.47 -15.73 -12.47
CA SER A 44 0.84 -16.14 -13.82
C SER A 44 -0.39 -16.47 -14.68
N ALA A 45 -1.36 -17.16 -14.11
CA ALA A 45 -2.58 -17.54 -14.83
C ALA A 45 -3.49 -16.34 -15.14
N VAL A 46 -3.58 -15.37 -14.23
CA VAL A 46 -4.36 -14.15 -14.45
C VAL A 46 -3.66 -13.17 -15.38
N ALA A 47 -2.33 -13.22 -15.48
CA ALA A 47 -1.55 -12.38 -16.38
C ALA A 47 -1.92 -12.59 -17.85
N THR A 48 -2.27 -13.82 -18.25
CA THR A 48 -2.65 -14.16 -19.62
C THR A 48 -4.09 -13.77 -19.96
N ALA A 49 -4.94 -13.49 -18.96
CA ALA A 49 -6.32 -13.08 -19.19
C ALA A 49 -6.40 -11.73 -19.93
N THR A 50 -7.25 -11.65 -20.95
CA THR A 50 -7.49 -10.40 -21.69
C THR A 50 -8.38 -9.46 -20.88
N VAL A 51 -7.86 -8.28 -20.55
CA VAL A 51 -8.58 -7.25 -19.78
C VAL A 51 -8.60 -5.96 -20.59
N GLN A 52 -9.80 -5.50 -20.94
CA GLN A 52 -10.02 -4.27 -21.70
C GLN A 52 -10.80 -3.24 -20.86
N PRO A 53 -10.37 -1.98 -20.80
CA PRO A 53 -11.19 -0.90 -20.24
C PRO A 53 -12.49 -0.79 -21.03
N LYS A 54 -13.64 -0.75 -20.36
CA LYS A 54 -14.92 -0.50 -21.01
C LYS A 54 -15.55 0.80 -20.50
N TRP A 55 -16.35 1.41 -21.36
CA TRP A 55 -17.18 2.53 -20.94
C TRP A 55 -18.48 1.98 -20.35
N CYS A 56 -18.81 2.42 -19.14
CA CYS A 56 -20.07 2.07 -18.48
C CYS A 56 -20.93 3.30 -18.27
N THR A 57 -22.23 3.09 -18.20
CA THR A 57 -23.16 4.07 -17.68
C THR A 57 -23.76 3.57 -16.37
N ALA A 58 -23.67 4.40 -15.32
CA ALA A 58 -24.31 4.12 -14.04
C ALA A 58 -25.42 5.14 -13.80
N ARG A 59 -26.56 4.67 -13.29
CA ARG A 59 -27.66 5.54 -12.88
C ARG A 59 -27.34 6.10 -11.50
N VAL A 60 -27.07 7.40 -11.42
CA VAL A 60 -26.73 8.08 -10.17
C VAL A 60 -27.80 9.10 -9.82
N ARG A 61 -28.07 9.22 -8.52
CA ARG A 61 -29.02 10.20 -7.99
C ARG A 61 -28.32 11.55 -7.84
N VAL A 62 -28.82 12.56 -8.52
CA VAL A 62 -28.32 13.95 -8.46
C VAL A 62 -29.49 14.84 -8.04
N GLY A 63 -29.53 15.18 -6.75
CA GLY A 63 -30.71 15.80 -6.13
C GLY A 63 -31.92 14.87 -6.17
N LYS A 64 -33.07 15.38 -6.64
CA LYS A 64 -34.31 14.59 -6.78
C LYS A 64 -34.40 13.78 -8.09
N ARG A 65 -33.44 13.91 -9.02
CA ARG A 65 -33.50 13.27 -10.34
C ARG A 65 -32.42 12.18 -10.48
N TRP A 66 -32.76 11.12 -11.21
CA TRP A 66 -31.81 10.11 -11.65
C TRP A 66 -31.16 10.55 -12.96
N ARG A 67 -29.83 10.56 -13.02
CA ARG A 67 -29.07 10.83 -14.25
C ARG A 67 -28.20 9.63 -14.59
N MET A 68 -28.05 9.36 -15.89
CA MET A 68 -27.03 8.43 -16.37
C MET A 68 -25.69 9.16 -16.35
N ARG A 69 -24.75 8.67 -15.56
CA ARG A 69 -23.37 9.16 -15.55
C ARG A 69 -22.50 8.11 -16.22
N GLY A 70 -21.94 8.48 -17.36
CA GLY A 70 -20.86 7.73 -17.98
C GLY A 70 -19.63 7.73 -17.06
N SER A 71 -19.09 6.55 -16.81
CA SER A 71 -17.79 6.39 -16.14
C SER A 71 -17.07 5.22 -16.78
N ASN A 72 -15.75 5.27 -16.82
CA ASN A 72 -14.98 4.10 -17.23
C ASN A 72 -15.17 3.02 -16.14
N CYS A 73 -15.92 1.93 -16.41
CA CYS A 73 -15.69 0.72 -15.63
C CYS A 73 -14.65 -0.10 -16.36
N SER A 74 -13.58 -0.35 -15.66
CA SER A 74 -12.66 -1.36 -16.14
C SER A 74 -13.26 -2.74 -15.95
N ILE A 75 -13.14 -3.62 -16.93
CA ILE A 75 -13.20 -5.05 -16.63
C ILE A 75 -11.90 -5.39 -15.89
N ALA A 76 -11.95 -6.30 -14.93
CA ALA A 76 -10.79 -6.95 -14.35
C ALA A 76 -10.94 -8.46 -14.49
N ALA A 77 -9.82 -9.16 -14.44
CA ALA A 77 -9.80 -10.61 -14.22
C ALA A 77 -9.24 -10.86 -12.83
N ALA A 78 -9.80 -11.77 -12.04
CA ALA A 78 -9.23 -12.23 -10.78
C ALA A 78 -9.10 -13.74 -10.78
N ALA A 79 -8.01 -14.24 -10.22
CA ALA A 79 -7.96 -15.58 -9.68
C ALA A 79 -8.42 -15.50 -8.22
N VAL A 80 -9.45 -16.27 -7.92
CA VAL A 80 -10.07 -16.37 -6.61
C VAL A 80 -9.93 -17.81 -6.16
N GLY A 81 -9.45 -18.02 -4.95
CA GLY A 81 -9.22 -19.38 -4.46
C GLY A 81 -9.37 -19.52 -2.98
N ILE A 82 -9.44 -20.77 -2.52
CA ILE A 82 -9.32 -21.11 -1.11
C ILE A 82 -7.82 -21.26 -0.81
N PRO A 83 -7.21 -20.35 -0.02
CA PRO A 83 -5.79 -20.42 0.28
C PRO A 83 -5.35 -21.74 0.94
N GLN A 84 -6.28 -22.42 1.61
CA GLN A 84 -6.05 -23.62 2.42
C GLN A 84 -6.28 -24.94 1.68
N GLN A 85 -7.14 -24.96 0.64
CA GLN A 85 -7.55 -26.20 -0.04
C GLN A 85 -6.86 -26.41 -1.39
N GLY A 86 -6.01 -25.49 -1.83
CA GLY A 86 -5.29 -25.61 -3.10
C GLY A 86 -6.14 -25.37 -4.36
N THR A 87 -7.47 -25.29 -4.21
CA THR A 87 -8.39 -24.99 -5.31
C THR A 87 -8.52 -23.49 -5.55
N TRP A 88 -8.39 -23.06 -6.80
CA TRP A 88 -8.67 -21.69 -7.24
C TRP A 88 -9.25 -21.68 -8.65
N MET A 89 -9.95 -20.61 -8.98
CA MET A 89 -10.70 -20.40 -10.22
C MET A 89 -10.38 -19.01 -10.77
N ILE A 90 -10.31 -18.86 -12.09
CA ILE A 90 -10.22 -17.54 -12.73
C ILE A 90 -11.62 -17.04 -13.05
N VAL A 91 -11.95 -15.87 -12.52
CA VAL A 91 -13.20 -15.15 -12.73
C VAL A 91 -12.94 -13.80 -13.40
N ALA A 92 -13.65 -13.49 -14.48
CA ALA A 92 -13.74 -12.13 -15.02
C ALA A 92 -14.87 -11.35 -14.32
N PHE A 93 -14.66 -10.07 -13.99
CA PHE A 93 -15.68 -9.25 -13.33
C PHE A 93 -15.47 -7.74 -13.55
N PRO A 94 -16.52 -6.92 -13.36
CA PRO A 94 -16.38 -5.46 -13.42
C PRO A 94 -15.59 -4.91 -12.21
N TRP A 95 -14.49 -4.21 -12.47
CA TRP A 95 -13.65 -3.58 -11.46
C TRP A 95 -14.27 -2.33 -10.87
N GLY A 96 -14.02 -2.11 -9.57
CA GLY A 96 -14.43 -0.90 -8.87
C GLY A 96 -15.86 -0.93 -8.33
N MET A 97 -16.57 -2.06 -8.45
CA MET A 97 -17.87 -2.27 -7.82
C MET A 97 -17.74 -2.64 -6.34
N ASP A 98 -18.74 -2.22 -5.56
CA ASP A 98 -18.88 -2.50 -4.14
C ASP A 98 -19.29 -3.95 -3.88
N THR A 99 -20.09 -4.50 -4.80
CA THR A 99 -20.53 -5.89 -4.77
C THR A 99 -20.72 -6.37 -6.20
N PHE A 100 -20.32 -7.61 -6.48
CA PHE A 100 -20.60 -8.27 -7.75
C PHE A 100 -20.70 -9.79 -7.56
N HIS A 101 -21.35 -10.44 -8.51
CA HIS A 101 -21.58 -11.89 -8.51
C HIS A 101 -20.85 -12.52 -9.69
N VAL A 102 -20.29 -13.71 -9.46
CA VAL A 102 -19.70 -14.54 -10.51
C VAL A 102 -20.08 -15.98 -10.22
N ASP A 103 -21.00 -16.54 -11.00
CA ASP A 103 -21.50 -17.91 -10.83
C ASP A 103 -21.91 -18.20 -9.37
N ARG A 104 -21.21 -19.11 -8.66
CA ARG A 104 -21.47 -19.46 -7.26
C ARG A 104 -20.82 -18.51 -6.25
N PHE A 105 -20.24 -17.39 -6.67
CA PHE A 105 -19.51 -16.47 -5.79
C PHE A 105 -20.16 -15.09 -5.73
N ARG A 106 -20.13 -14.49 -4.52
CA ARG A 106 -20.40 -13.08 -4.29
C ARG A 106 -19.18 -12.42 -3.67
N PHE A 107 -18.78 -11.30 -4.25
CA PHE A 107 -17.66 -10.50 -3.79
C PHE A 107 -18.20 -9.24 -3.14
N VAL A 108 -17.78 -8.96 -1.92
CA VAL A 108 -18.20 -7.78 -1.16
C VAL A 108 -16.96 -7.00 -0.77
N ARG A 109 -16.86 -5.75 -1.24
CA ARG A 109 -15.74 -4.88 -0.91
C ARG A 109 -15.74 -4.60 0.60
N LEU A 110 -14.57 -4.74 1.23
CA LEU A 110 -14.38 -4.39 2.63
C LEU A 110 -13.72 -3.01 2.77
N GLY A 111 -14.28 -2.17 3.63
CA GLY A 111 -13.71 -0.87 3.98
C GLY A 111 -13.67 0.16 2.84
N GLN A 112 -12.74 1.11 2.95
CA GLN A 112 -12.57 2.17 1.96
C GLN A 112 -11.81 1.71 0.71
N ARG A 113 -12.00 2.42 -0.40
CA ARG A 113 -11.31 2.13 -1.67
C ARG A 113 -9.82 2.44 -1.55
N LYS A 114 -8.99 1.40 -1.39
CA LYS A 114 -7.52 1.46 -1.33
C LYS A 114 -6.86 1.15 -2.68
N GLY A 115 -7.53 1.55 -3.77
CA GLY A 115 -7.07 1.27 -5.14
C GLY A 115 -6.96 -0.23 -5.39
N ILE A 116 -5.80 -0.68 -5.88
CA ILE A 116 -5.51 -2.09 -6.19
C ILE A 116 -5.27 -2.97 -4.97
N ASN A 117 -5.20 -2.39 -3.77
CA ASN A 117 -5.07 -3.13 -2.50
C ASN A 117 -6.40 -3.17 -1.72
N THR A 118 -7.51 -2.99 -2.43
CA THR A 118 -8.84 -3.07 -1.83
C THR A 118 -9.16 -4.52 -1.49
N GLU A 119 -9.48 -4.80 -0.23
CA GLU A 119 -9.86 -6.13 0.24
C GLU A 119 -11.29 -6.47 -0.19
N TYR A 120 -11.50 -7.73 -0.58
CA TYR A 120 -12.82 -8.27 -0.92
C TYR A 120 -13.09 -9.50 -0.06
N LEU A 121 -14.26 -9.51 0.58
CA LEU A 121 -14.84 -10.71 1.15
C LEU A 121 -15.41 -11.56 0.03
N VAL A 122 -14.97 -12.81 -0.05
CA VAL A 122 -15.47 -13.78 -1.02
C VAL A 122 -16.45 -14.70 -0.31
N LEU A 123 -17.66 -14.80 -0.85
CA LEU A 123 -18.75 -15.62 -0.33
C LEU A 123 -19.15 -16.65 -1.38
N ARG A 124 -19.43 -17.88 -0.96
CA ARG A 124 -19.96 -18.94 -1.81
C ARG A 124 -21.46 -19.11 -1.64
N ARG A 125 -22.14 -19.37 -2.75
CA ARG A 125 -23.56 -19.72 -2.81
C ARG A 125 -23.74 -21.15 -2.30
N THR A 126 -24.62 -21.32 -1.34
CA THR A 126 -25.02 -22.62 -0.78
C THR A 126 -26.12 -23.27 -1.64
N THR A 127 -26.45 -24.52 -1.34
CA THR A 127 -27.59 -25.23 -1.97
C THR A 127 -28.93 -24.54 -1.72
N ASN A 128 -29.05 -23.78 -0.62
CA ASN A 128 -30.27 -23.07 -0.25
C ASN A 128 -30.28 -21.61 -0.75
N ASP A 129 -29.45 -21.28 -1.75
CA ASP A 129 -29.32 -19.94 -2.31
C ASP A 129 -28.90 -18.84 -1.32
N THR A 130 -28.19 -19.22 -0.25
CA THR A 130 -27.58 -18.28 0.70
C THR A 130 -26.09 -18.11 0.40
N TYR A 131 -25.48 -17.01 0.87
CA TYR A 131 -24.05 -16.75 0.67
C TYR A 131 -23.29 -16.82 1.99
N VAL A 132 -22.27 -17.68 2.05
CA VAL A 132 -21.45 -17.90 3.25
C VAL A 132 -19.97 -17.68 2.96
N SER A 133 -19.23 -17.14 3.94
CA SER A 133 -17.78 -17.02 3.81
C SER A 133 -17.11 -18.33 4.19
N MET A 134 -16.35 -18.90 3.27
CA MET A 134 -15.61 -20.15 3.49
C MET A 134 -14.11 -19.91 3.73
N GLY A 135 -13.70 -18.64 3.94
CA GLY A 135 -12.29 -18.26 4.03
C GLY A 135 -11.57 -18.16 2.69
N ASP A 136 -12.31 -18.09 1.58
CA ASP A 136 -11.81 -17.76 0.24
C ASP A 136 -11.14 -16.37 0.21
N ALA A 137 -10.15 -16.20 -0.67
CA ALA A 137 -9.50 -14.91 -0.92
C ALA A 137 -9.18 -14.70 -2.39
N VAL A 138 -9.05 -13.42 -2.77
CA VAL A 138 -8.48 -13.05 -4.06
C VAL A 138 -6.97 -13.33 -4.01
N LEU A 139 -6.51 -14.32 -4.78
CA LEU A 139 -5.10 -14.74 -4.81
C LEU A 139 -4.28 -13.95 -5.85
N ALA A 140 -4.95 -13.41 -6.88
CA ALA A 140 -4.38 -12.47 -7.83
C ALA A 140 -5.52 -11.79 -8.60
N TRP A 141 -5.28 -10.59 -9.10
CA TRP A 141 -6.15 -9.96 -10.09
C TRP A 141 -5.39 -9.09 -11.09
N LYS A 142 -5.86 -9.06 -12.33
CA LYS A 142 -5.42 -8.16 -13.39
C LYS A 142 -6.41 -7.01 -13.47
N VAL A 143 -5.97 -5.85 -13.02
CA VAL A 143 -6.77 -4.62 -12.95
C VAL A 143 -6.07 -3.53 -13.74
N PRO A 144 -6.79 -2.70 -14.50
CA PRO A 144 -6.17 -1.53 -15.11
C PRO A 144 -6.00 -0.42 -14.07
N VAL A 145 -4.83 0.19 -14.10
CA VAL A 145 -4.44 1.31 -13.24
C VAL A 145 -4.11 2.50 -14.11
N ARG A 146 -4.66 3.65 -13.73
CA ARG A 146 -4.36 4.92 -14.38
C ARG A 146 -2.99 5.43 -13.93
N GLN A 147 -2.11 5.69 -14.88
CA GLN A 147 -0.82 6.34 -14.66
C GLN A 147 -0.97 7.86 -14.53
N GLN A 148 0.09 8.55 -14.09
CA GLN A 148 0.06 10.02 -13.90
C GLN A 148 -0.10 10.79 -15.20
N ASN A 149 0.47 10.30 -16.31
CA ASN A 149 0.28 10.84 -17.66
C ASN A 149 -1.13 10.57 -18.23
N GLY A 150 -2.02 9.93 -17.46
CA GLY A 150 -3.40 9.66 -17.84
C GLY A 150 -3.61 8.35 -18.60
N THR A 151 -2.54 7.64 -18.99
CA THR A 151 -2.65 6.34 -19.66
C THR A 151 -3.10 5.25 -18.69
N TRP A 152 -3.55 4.12 -19.23
CA TRP A 152 -3.94 2.95 -18.45
C TRP A 152 -2.98 1.80 -18.71
N ILE A 153 -2.57 1.12 -17.64
CA ILE A 153 -1.79 -0.12 -17.72
C ILE A 153 -2.52 -1.22 -16.98
N ASN A 154 -2.47 -2.45 -17.50
CA ASN A 154 -2.95 -3.62 -16.77
C ASN A 154 -1.88 -4.09 -15.79
N VAL A 155 -2.23 -4.24 -14.52
CA VAL A 155 -1.31 -4.72 -13.48
C VAL A 155 -1.88 -5.98 -12.85
N VAL A 156 -1.00 -6.95 -12.58
CA VAL A 156 -1.36 -8.15 -11.82
C VAL A 156 -0.93 -7.98 -10.38
N TYR A 157 -1.88 -8.04 -9.45
CA TYR A 157 -1.66 -7.73 -8.05
C TYR A 157 -2.42 -8.69 -7.13
N THR A 158 -1.97 -8.84 -5.90
CA THR A 158 -2.73 -9.53 -4.85
C THR A 158 -3.10 -8.52 -3.78
N PRO A 159 -4.39 -8.18 -3.63
CA PRO A 159 -4.81 -7.32 -2.53
C PRO A 159 -4.62 -8.04 -1.19
N TYR A 160 -4.43 -7.27 -0.12
CA TYR A 160 -4.52 -7.85 1.22
C TYR A 160 -5.88 -8.53 1.42
N ALA A 161 -5.85 -9.70 2.05
CA ALA A 161 -7.03 -10.37 2.57
C ALA A 161 -6.68 -11.03 3.90
N SER A 162 -7.60 -10.97 4.87
CA SER A 162 -7.43 -11.61 6.18
C SER A 162 -7.07 -13.10 6.10
N ALA A 163 -7.57 -13.85 5.12
CA ALA A 163 -7.22 -15.26 4.92
C ALA A 163 -5.75 -15.50 4.52
N LEU A 164 -5.10 -14.49 3.92
CA LEU A 164 -3.67 -14.49 3.58
C LEU A 164 -2.79 -14.05 4.77
N HIS A 165 -3.39 -13.52 5.83
CA HIS A 165 -2.66 -13.07 7.00
C HIS A 165 -2.22 -14.26 7.85
N ARG A 166 -1.06 -14.82 7.51
CA ARG A 166 -0.44 -15.96 8.20
C ARG A 166 0.94 -15.57 8.73
N PRO A 167 1.42 -16.18 9.84
CA PRO A 167 2.77 -15.91 10.36
C PRO A 167 3.87 -16.04 9.30
N ALA A 168 3.79 -17.05 8.43
CA ALA A 168 4.74 -17.24 7.33
C ALA A 168 4.74 -16.07 6.31
N MET A 169 3.58 -15.48 6.02
CA MET A 169 3.47 -14.32 5.13
C MET A 169 4.03 -13.05 5.77
N VAL A 170 3.79 -12.87 7.07
CA VAL A 170 4.37 -11.77 7.84
C VAL A 170 5.90 -11.89 7.90
N ALA A 171 6.41 -13.09 8.18
CA ALA A 171 7.84 -13.37 8.23
C ALA A 171 8.53 -13.12 6.88
N GLU A 172 7.96 -13.63 5.77
CA GLU A 172 8.50 -13.39 4.43
C GLU A 172 8.46 -11.90 4.06
N GLY A 173 7.36 -11.21 4.39
CA GLY A 173 7.24 -9.78 4.13
C GLY A 173 8.28 -8.94 4.88
N ARG A 174 8.55 -9.30 6.14
CA ARG A 174 9.60 -8.67 6.94
C ARG A 174 10.99 -8.94 6.35
N ARG A 175 11.27 -10.18 5.95
CA ARG A 175 12.53 -10.56 5.29
C ARG A 175 12.74 -9.73 4.01
N LEU A 176 11.71 -9.60 3.18
CA LEU A 176 11.76 -8.80 1.95
C LEU A 176 12.00 -7.32 2.24
N LEU A 177 11.31 -6.73 3.23
CA LEU A 177 11.55 -5.33 3.62
C LEU A 177 12.97 -5.12 4.13
N GLY A 178 13.47 -6.04 4.96
CA GLY A 178 14.84 -6.04 5.43
C GLY A 178 15.85 -6.06 4.28
N SER A 179 15.63 -6.91 3.27
CA SER A 179 16.45 -6.95 2.05
C SER A 179 16.43 -5.62 1.29
N VAL A 180 15.24 -5.03 1.07
CA VAL A 180 15.10 -3.73 0.40
C VAL A 180 15.87 -2.62 1.12
N ILE A 181 15.78 -2.56 2.45
CA ILE A 181 16.48 -1.57 3.26
C ILE A 181 17.99 -1.84 3.24
N HIS A 182 18.41 -3.10 3.35
CA HIS A 182 19.81 -3.49 3.25
C HIS A 182 20.41 -3.11 1.90
N ASP A 183 19.72 -3.40 0.80
CA ASP A 183 20.17 -3.09 -0.56
C ASP A 183 20.24 -1.58 -0.78
N ALA A 184 19.27 -0.83 -0.27
CA ALA A 184 19.26 0.63 -0.33
C ALA A 184 20.48 1.23 0.38
N ARG A 185 20.75 0.78 1.61
CA ARG A 185 21.92 1.21 2.39
C ARG A 185 23.23 0.86 1.69
N SER A 186 23.35 -0.39 1.23
CA SER A 186 24.54 -0.87 0.53
C SER A 186 24.81 -0.09 -0.76
N GLN A 187 23.76 0.34 -1.48
CA GLN A 187 23.91 1.20 -2.66
C GLN A 187 24.40 2.61 -2.30
N LEU A 188 23.89 3.21 -1.22
CA LEU A 188 24.36 4.51 -0.74
C LEU A 188 25.82 4.45 -0.28
N ASP A 189 26.20 3.38 0.42
CA ASP A 189 27.57 3.16 0.89
C ASP A 189 28.55 2.98 -0.28
N ARG A 190 28.20 2.14 -1.27
CA ARG A 190 29.00 1.98 -2.50
C ARG A 190 29.16 3.27 -3.28
N ARG A 191 28.14 4.14 -3.25
CA ARG A 191 28.15 5.47 -3.88
C ARG A 191 28.85 6.53 -3.02
N LYS A 192 29.32 6.17 -1.82
CA LYS A 192 29.98 7.05 -0.85
C LYS A 192 29.15 8.29 -0.55
N VAL A 193 27.85 8.11 -0.33
CA VAL A 193 26.94 9.23 -0.04
C VAL A 193 27.13 9.69 1.41
N TYR A 194 27.61 10.92 1.57
CA TYR A 194 27.81 11.53 2.89
C TYR A 194 26.52 12.16 3.40
N SER A 195 26.39 12.19 4.71
CA SER A 195 25.34 12.91 5.41
C SER A 195 25.54 14.41 5.24
N VAL A 196 24.47 15.16 4.97
CA VAL A 196 24.51 16.64 5.00
C VAL A 196 24.34 17.18 6.42
N ALA A 197 23.87 16.34 7.35
CA ALA A 197 23.66 16.66 8.75
C ALA A 197 24.76 16.14 9.68
N GLY A 198 25.67 15.31 9.16
CA GLY A 198 26.69 14.60 9.91
C GLY A 198 28.08 15.02 9.44
N ASP A 199 28.95 15.28 10.41
CA ASP A 199 30.31 15.81 10.23
C ASP A 199 31.22 14.84 9.45
N GLY A 200 31.06 14.76 8.13
CA GLY A 200 31.85 13.89 7.24
C GLY A 200 31.49 12.39 7.32
N ARG A 201 30.38 12.04 7.97
CA ARG A 201 29.93 10.64 8.12
C ARG A 201 29.09 10.17 6.94
N TRP A 202 29.09 8.87 6.67
CA TRP A 202 28.20 8.28 5.66
C TRP A 202 26.74 8.38 6.10
N VAL A 203 25.84 8.66 5.17
CA VAL A 203 24.41 8.88 5.49
C VAL A 203 23.78 7.68 6.21
N THR A 204 24.18 6.47 5.86
CA THR A 204 23.71 5.22 6.47
C THR A 204 24.16 5.07 7.92
N SER A 205 25.31 5.63 8.30
CA SER A 205 25.78 5.62 9.69
C SER A 205 25.01 6.61 10.60
N VAL A 206 24.39 7.63 10.00
CA VAL A 206 23.59 8.63 10.71
C VAL A 206 22.15 8.18 10.87
N VAL A 207 21.56 7.60 9.81
CA VAL A 207 20.15 7.19 9.79
C VAL A 207 20.02 5.70 10.16
N PRO A 208 19.40 5.35 11.30
CA PRO A 208 19.20 3.96 11.69
C PRO A 208 18.30 3.21 10.69
N ALA A 209 18.62 1.94 10.39
CA ALA A 209 17.80 1.10 9.50
C ALA A 209 16.35 0.96 10.02
N ALA A 210 16.19 0.80 11.33
CA ALA A 210 14.90 0.73 12.01
C ALA A 210 14.03 1.97 11.78
N THR A 211 14.62 3.16 11.58
CA THR A 211 13.87 4.38 11.24
C THR A 211 13.20 4.24 9.87
N THR A 212 13.94 3.76 8.88
CA THR A 212 13.41 3.53 7.52
C THR A 212 12.31 2.47 7.51
N GLU A 213 12.49 1.39 8.26
CA GLU A 213 11.47 0.34 8.40
C GLU A 213 10.22 0.86 9.09
N THR A 214 10.37 1.64 10.16
CA THR A 214 9.25 2.24 10.89
C THR A 214 8.43 3.16 9.98
N ILE A 215 9.09 4.04 9.22
CA ILE A 215 8.42 4.92 8.25
C ILE A 215 7.71 4.10 7.19
N ALA A 216 8.38 3.10 6.61
CA ALA A 216 7.79 2.23 5.60
C ALA A 216 6.46 1.59 6.06
N ILE A 217 6.42 1.08 7.29
CA ILE A 217 5.21 0.48 7.86
C ILE A 217 4.15 1.53 8.17
N VAL A 218 4.51 2.63 8.83
CA VAL A 218 3.57 3.68 9.22
C VAL A 218 2.90 4.34 8.00
N GLU A 219 3.63 4.54 6.91
CA GLU A 219 3.10 5.04 5.62
C GLU A 219 2.01 4.15 5.04
N LYS A 220 2.01 2.85 5.37
CA LYS A 220 1.02 1.87 4.88
C LYS A 220 -0.08 1.56 5.87
N MET A 221 0.03 2.03 7.11
CA MET A 221 -1.04 1.93 8.09
C MET A 221 -2.14 2.95 7.77
N ASP A 222 -3.36 2.47 7.58
CA ASP A 222 -4.52 3.32 7.32
C ASP A 222 -4.88 4.16 8.57
N HIS A 223 -5.03 5.48 8.40
CA HIS A 223 -5.32 6.42 9.50
C HIS A 223 -6.68 6.16 10.17
N TYR A 224 -7.69 5.78 9.38
CA TYR A 224 -9.03 5.54 9.88
C TYR A 224 -9.09 4.21 10.63
N GLU A 225 -8.53 3.13 10.06
CA GLU A 225 -8.43 1.85 10.78
C GLU A 225 -7.59 1.96 12.05
N PHE A 226 -6.49 2.74 12.04
CA PHE A 226 -5.71 3.00 13.24
C PHE A 226 -6.54 3.66 14.34
N SER A 227 -7.29 4.70 14.00
CA SER A 227 -8.20 5.39 14.93
C SER A 227 -9.26 4.44 15.49
N LEU A 228 -9.86 3.59 14.65
CA LEU A 228 -10.82 2.58 15.09
C LEU A 228 -10.19 1.53 16.01
N CYS A 229 -8.95 1.12 15.75
CA CYS A 229 -8.22 0.22 16.65
C CYS A 229 -7.97 0.88 18.02
N GLN A 230 -7.58 2.15 18.05
CA GLN A 230 -7.35 2.90 19.29
C GLN A 230 -8.61 3.03 20.16
N GLN A 231 -9.78 3.17 19.53
CA GLN A 231 -11.07 3.32 20.22
C GLN A 231 -11.61 2.00 20.81
N ARG A 232 -10.95 0.85 20.59
CA ARG A 232 -11.35 -0.42 21.21
C ARG A 232 -11.22 -0.33 22.74
N ALA A 233 -12.32 -0.62 23.43
CA ALA A 233 -12.41 -0.50 24.88
C ALA A 233 -11.46 -1.47 25.62
N ARG A 234 -11.40 -2.73 25.17
CA ARG A 234 -10.55 -3.75 25.77
C ARG A 234 -9.12 -3.65 25.26
N ALA A 235 -8.16 -3.62 26.17
CA ALA A 235 -6.74 -3.47 25.85
C ALA A 235 -6.23 -4.56 24.89
N GLU A 236 -6.67 -5.81 25.08
CA GLU A 236 -6.28 -6.92 24.21
C GLU A 236 -6.85 -6.80 22.79
N GLU A 237 -8.11 -6.34 22.66
CA GLU A 237 -8.73 -6.12 21.35
C GLU A 237 -8.01 -5.00 20.60
N ARG A 238 -7.67 -3.92 21.30
CA ARG A 238 -6.83 -2.83 20.77
C ARG A 238 -5.47 -3.35 20.31
N ALA A 239 -4.78 -4.13 21.14
CA ALA A 239 -3.47 -4.69 20.82
C ALA A 239 -3.52 -5.64 19.61
N ARG A 240 -4.50 -6.53 19.54
CA ARG A 240 -4.72 -7.42 18.38
C ARG A 240 -5.00 -6.63 17.10
N CYS A 241 -5.85 -5.60 17.18
CA CYS A 241 -6.19 -4.75 16.04
C CYS A 241 -4.97 -3.98 15.52
N LEU A 242 -4.20 -3.36 16.42
CA LEU A 242 -2.99 -2.61 16.07
C LEU A 242 -1.89 -3.52 15.49
N ARG A 243 -1.69 -4.71 16.08
CA ARG A 243 -0.75 -5.71 15.55
C ARG A 243 -1.11 -6.10 14.13
N ARG A 244 -2.38 -6.46 13.89
CA ARG A 244 -2.88 -6.79 12.55
C ARG A 244 -2.58 -5.67 11.56
N LEU A 245 -2.88 -4.42 11.93
CA LEU A 245 -2.68 -3.26 11.05
C LEU A 245 -1.20 -3.03 10.71
N MET A 246 -0.30 -3.23 11.68
CA MET A 246 1.15 -3.17 11.48
C MET A 246 1.67 -4.31 10.59
N GLU A 247 1.01 -5.47 10.61
CA GLU A 247 1.42 -6.66 9.84
C GLU A 247 0.89 -6.66 8.39
N VAL A 248 -0.16 -5.89 8.07
CA VAL A 248 -0.71 -5.77 6.71
C VAL A 248 0.37 -5.46 5.66
N PRO A 249 1.27 -4.47 5.86
CA PRO A 249 2.28 -4.14 4.85
C PRO A 249 3.23 -5.31 4.56
N TYR A 250 3.59 -6.11 5.57
CA TYR A 250 4.38 -7.32 5.37
C TYR A 250 3.65 -8.36 4.55
N VAL A 251 2.36 -8.62 4.84
CA VAL A 251 1.56 -9.56 4.04
C VAL A 251 1.48 -9.11 2.57
N VAL A 252 1.30 -7.82 2.32
CA VAL A 252 1.26 -7.26 0.95
C VAL A 252 2.62 -7.36 0.25
N LEU A 253 3.73 -7.15 0.98
CA LEU A 253 5.09 -7.35 0.49
C LEU A 253 5.33 -8.81 0.10
N ALA A 254 5.02 -9.77 0.97
CA ALA A 254 5.15 -11.20 0.67
C ALA A 254 4.31 -11.61 -0.55
N ALA A 255 3.09 -11.07 -0.65
CA ALA A 255 2.16 -11.38 -1.72
C ALA A 255 2.58 -10.86 -3.11
N ASN A 256 3.26 -9.72 -3.15
CA ASN A 256 3.52 -9.00 -4.41
C ASN A 256 5.01 -8.84 -4.73
N GLY A 257 5.90 -9.06 -3.77
CA GLY A 257 7.34 -8.90 -3.93
C GLY A 257 7.72 -7.48 -4.36
N PRO A 258 8.59 -7.31 -5.37
CA PRO A 258 9.00 -6.00 -5.89
C PRO A 258 7.85 -5.11 -6.37
N ASP A 259 6.69 -5.69 -6.72
CA ASP A 259 5.52 -4.93 -7.17
C ASP A 259 4.69 -4.34 -6.02
N ALA A 260 4.94 -4.76 -4.77
CA ALA A 260 4.15 -4.32 -3.64
C ALA A 260 4.17 -2.79 -3.53
N TYR A 261 2.97 -2.19 -3.58
CA TYR A 261 2.74 -0.75 -3.55
C TYR A 261 3.38 0.06 -4.71
N ARG A 262 3.96 -0.57 -5.74
CA ARG A 262 4.54 0.10 -6.92
C ARG A 262 3.57 1.09 -7.58
N TYR A 263 2.29 0.74 -7.55
CA TYR A 263 1.21 1.52 -8.16
C TYR A 263 0.40 2.33 -7.14
N ALA A 264 0.82 2.38 -5.88
CA ALA A 264 0.16 3.18 -4.85
C ALA A 264 0.31 4.67 -5.20
N LEU A 265 -0.82 5.36 -5.36
CA LEU A 265 -0.89 6.78 -5.67
C LEU A 265 -1.90 7.45 -4.73
N SER A 266 -1.44 8.41 -3.93
CA SER A 266 -2.33 9.20 -3.09
C SER A 266 -3.07 10.27 -3.88
N ARG A 267 -4.11 10.86 -3.27
CA ARG A 267 -4.81 12.03 -3.84
C ARG A 267 -3.87 13.22 -4.07
N SER A 268 -2.87 13.36 -3.20
CA SER A 268 -1.82 14.38 -3.29
C SER A 268 -0.70 14.00 -4.26
N ARG A 269 -0.84 12.89 -5.00
CA ARG A 269 0.15 12.35 -5.96
C ARG A 269 1.41 11.74 -5.32
N ALA A 270 1.36 11.44 -4.03
CA ALA A 270 2.40 10.66 -3.36
C ALA A 270 2.45 9.25 -3.95
N ARG A 271 3.66 8.73 -4.23
CA ARG A 271 3.84 7.51 -5.02
C ARG A 271 4.64 6.44 -4.28
N GLY A 272 4.26 5.19 -4.55
CA GLY A 272 5.06 4.02 -4.23
C GLY A 272 5.06 3.62 -2.76
N PHE A 273 6.00 2.76 -2.40
CA PHE A 273 6.06 2.19 -1.05
C PHE A 273 6.36 3.25 0.02
N MET A 274 7.22 4.23 -0.25
CA MET A 274 7.54 5.29 0.71
C MET A 274 6.67 6.55 0.57
N GLN A 275 5.64 6.55 -0.32
CA GLN A 275 4.73 7.69 -0.56
C GLN A 275 5.46 9.02 -0.83
N PHE A 276 6.43 9.01 -1.73
CA PHE A 276 7.14 10.24 -2.08
C PHE A 276 6.30 11.19 -2.93
N MET A 277 6.42 12.48 -2.63
CA MET A 277 5.90 13.58 -3.45
C MET A 277 6.95 13.99 -4.51
N PRO A 278 6.53 14.43 -5.72
CA PRO A 278 7.48 14.82 -6.78
C PRO A 278 8.46 15.93 -6.34
N GLY A 279 7.97 16.95 -5.63
CA GLY A 279 8.80 18.06 -5.16
C GLY A 279 9.83 17.63 -4.12
N THR A 280 9.43 16.77 -3.17
CA THR A 280 10.33 16.19 -2.17
C THR A 280 11.40 15.33 -2.83
N TRP A 281 11.03 14.51 -3.82
CA TRP A 281 11.99 13.70 -4.57
C TRP A 281 13.05 14.56 -5.27
N ALA A 282 12.62 15.60 -5.99
CA ALA A 282 13.53 16.50 -6.68
C ALA A 282 14.46 17.25 -5.73
N MET A 283 13.98 17.60 -4.53
CA MET A 283 14.82 18.18 -3.48
C MET A 283 15.88 17.17 -3.00
N VAL A 284 15.51 15.92 -2.71
CA VAL A 284 16.46 14.89 -2.29
C VAL A 284 17.51 14.64 -3.38
N GLN A 285 17.11 14.59 -4.65
CA GLN A 285 18.04 14.48 -5.79
C GLN A 285 19.07 15.60 -5.83
N ARG A 286 18.64 16.85 -5.59
CA ARG A 286 19.54 18.01 -5.57
C ARG A 286 20.46 18.02 -4.35
N ALA A 287 19.96 17.58 -3.20
CA ALA A 287 20.74 17.54 -1.96
C ALA A 287 21.80 16.41 -1.95
N TYR A 288 21.57 15.33 -2.71
CA TYR A 288 22.46 14.17 -2.77
C TYR A 288 22.68 13.71 -4.22
N PRO A 289 23.38 14.49 -5.06
CA PRO A 289 23.63 14.11 -6.45
C PRO A 289 24.40 12.79 -6.58
N GLU A 290 25.30 12.47 -5.64
CA GLU A 290 26.07 11.23 -5.58
C GLU A 290 25.19 9.99 -5.39
N ALA A 291 24.01 10.17 -4.78
CA ALA A 291 23.05 9.11 -4.62
C ALA A 291 22.43 8.65 -5.94
N ARG A 292 22.58 9.41 -7.05
CA ARG A 292 22.13 9.03 -8.41
C ARG A 292 20.73 8.44 -8.43
N LEU A 293 19.78 9.11 -7.75
CA LEU A 293 18.39 8.66 -7.76
C LEU A 293 17.80 8.87 -9.17
N PRO A 294 17.13 7.87 -9.76
CA PRO A 294 16.36 7.98 -11.01
C PRO A 294 15.27 9.07 -10.96
N PRO A 295 14.70 9.45 -12.12
CA PRO A 295 13.53 10.32 -12.17
C PRO A 295 12.38 9.80 -11.31
N PHE A 296 11.59 10.73 -10.75
CA PHE A 296 10.57 10.46 -9.74
C PHE A 296 9.65 9.27 -10.06
N MET A 297 9.15 9.17 -11.30
CA MET A 297 8.19 8.12 -11.67
C MET A 297 8.79 6.71 -11.58
N GLU A 298 10.04 6.56 -12.00
CA GLU A 298 10.77 5.31 -11.93
C GLU A 298 11.22 5.05 -10.49
N GLY A 299 11.96 5.99 -9.91
CA GLY A 299 12.61 5.81 -8.63
C GLY A 299 11.65 5.70 -7.44
N ALA A 300 10.57 6.48 -7.41
CA ALA A 300 9.59 6.38 -6.32
C ALA A 300 8.73 5.11 -6.42
N SER A 301 8.65 4.47 -7.60
CA SER A 301 7.91 3.22 -7.80
C SER A 301 8.76 1.99 -7.49
N ASP A 302 10.08 2.11 -7.54
CA ASP A 302 11.04 1.08 -7.14
C ASP A 302 11.27 1.09 -5.62
N GLN A 303 11.14 -0.07 -4.98
CA GLN A 303 11.16 -0.14 -3.51
C GLN A 303 12.53 0.24 -2.93
N THR A 304 13.62 -0.26 -3.53
CA THR A 304 14.99 -0.02 -3.08
C THR A 304 15.37 1.44 -3.26
N THR A 305 15.09 2.00 -4.43
CA THR A 305 15.35 3.42 -4.72
C THR A 305 14.50 4.35 -3.86
N ALA A 306 13.23 4.02 -3.62
CA ALA A 306 12.38 4.77 -2.69
C ALA A 306 12.90 4.69 -1.25
N ALA A 307 13.42 3.53 -0.81
CA ALA A 307 14.05 3.39 0.50
C ALA A 307 15.36 4.20 0.60
N MET A 308 16.18 4.25 -0.46
CA MET A 308 17.34 5.16 -0.54
C MET A 308 16.89 6.61 -0.33
N ALA A 309 15.89 7.06 -1.10
CA ALA A 309 15.37 8.42 -0.97
C ALA A 309 14.83 8.72 0.44
N ALA A 310 14.22 7.74 1.12
CA ALA A 310 13.74 7.90 2.49
C ALA A 310 14.87 8.06 3.51
N ILE A 311 15.94 7.27 3.37
CA ILE A 311 17.16 7.43 4.18
C ILE A 311 17.69 8.85 4.01
N LEU A 312 17.88 9.30 2.77
CA LEU A 312 18.41 10.62 2.44
C LEU A 312 17.51 11.76 2.91
N LEU A 313 16.19 11.61 2.81
CA LEU A 313 15.24 12.60 3.31
C LEU A 313 15.32 12.74 4.83
N ASN A 314 15.44 11.63 5.56
CA ASN A 314 15.57 11.68 7.01
C ASN A 314 16.87 12.36 7.43
N ASP A 315 17.98 12.04 6.77
CA ASP A 315 19.24 12.73 6.98
C ASP A 315 19.12 14.23 6.71
N TYR A 316 18.55 14.58 5.55
CA TYR A 316 18.32 15.97 5.16
C TYR A 316 17.49 16.72 6.19
N ASN A 317 16.43 16.09 6.71
CA ASN A 317 15.60 16.73 7.74
C ASN A 317 16.38 16.97 9.03
N THR A 318 17.35 16.12 9.38
CA THR A 318 18.11 16.26 10.63
C THR A 318 19.11 17.41 10.61
N GLN A 319 19.45 17.97 9.45
CA GLN A 319 20.34 19.14 9.34
C GLN A 319 19.76 20.38 10.06
N TYR A 320 18.44 20.43 10.24
CA TYR A 320 17.76 21.53 10.89
C TYR A 320 17.74 21.43 12.43
N LEU A 321 18.24 20.32 13.00
CA LEU A 321 18.34 20.13 14.45
C LEU A 321 19.57 20.85 15.03
N GLN A 322 19.33 22.00 15.65
CA GLN A 322 20.27 22.68 16.54
C GLN A 322 20.51 21.92 17.86
N ASP A 323 21.61 22.22 18.55
CA ASP A 323 22.01 21.58 19.82
C ASP A 323 20.93 21.64 20.89
N ALA A 324 20.22 22.76 21.00
CA ALA A 324 19.10 22.89 21.93
C ALA A 324 18.00 21.85 21.67
N HIS A 325 17.64 21.61 20.41
CA HIS A 325 16.66 20.58 20.04
C HIS A 325 17.20 19.18 20.33
N ARG A 326 18.48 18.92 20.03
CA ARG A 326 19.13 17.63 20.28
C ARG A 326 19.17 17.30 21.78
N ARG A 327 19.43 18.29 22.64
CA ARG A 327 19.34 18.15 24.10
C ARG A 327 17.93 17.81 24.56
N THR A 328 16.90 18.47 24.02
CA THR A 328 15.50 18.17 24.36
C THR A 328 15.08 16.76 23.92
N LEU A 329 15.52 16.32 22.73
CA LEU A 329 15.20 15.00 22.21
C LEU A 329 15.97 13.88 22.93
N GLY A 330 17.21 14.15 23.32
CA GLY A 330 18.14 13.14 23.82
C GLY A 330 18.80 12.32 22.69
N PRO A 331 19.93 11.65 22.97
CA PRO A 331 20.77 11.02 21.95
C PRO A 331 20.39 9.55 21.65
N THR A 332 19.10 9.21 21.66
CA THR A 332 18.66 7.81 21.43
C THR A 332 18.23 7.57 19.98
N PRO A 333 18.35 6.34 19.44
CA PRO A 333 17.78 5.99 18.15
C PRO A 333 16.26 6.20 18.07
N GLU A 334 15.57 6.06 19.20
CA GLU A 334 14.14 6.37 19.31
C GLU A 334 13.88 7.86 19.11
N SER A 335 14.61 8.72 19.84
CA SER A 335 14.51 10.17 19.72
C SER A 335 14.77 10.64 18.29
N PHE A 336 15.79 10.08 17.63
CA PHE A 336 16.06 10.30 16.21
C PHE A 336 14.85 9.91 15.35
N THR A 337 14.33 8.70 15.54
CA THR A 337 13.22 8.18 14.74
C THR A 337 11.95 9.01 14.92
N LEU A 338 11.64 9.42 16.15
CA LEU A 338 10.47 10.25 16.44
C LEU A 338 10.56 11.60 15.71
N TYR A 339 11.73 12.26 15.76
CA TYR A 339 11.95 13.49 15.00
C TYR A 339 11.86 13.25 13.49
N ALA A 340 12.61 12.27 12.98
CA ALA A 340 12.70 11.97 11.56
C ALA A 340 11.31 11.68 10.97
N ALA A 341 10.51 10.87 11.65
CA ALA A 341 9.13 10.55 11.26
C ALA A 341 8.21 11.79 11.25
N ALA A 342 8.31 12.65 12.28
CA ALA A 342 7.53 13.89 12.33
C ALA A 342 7.90 14.84 11.18
N ALA A 343 9.20 14.97 10.89
CA ALA A 343 9.69 15.80 9.80
C ALA A 343 9.32 15.23 8.42
N TYR A 344 9.39 13.90 8.26
CA TYR A 344 9.03 13.17 7.04
C TYR A 344 7.57 13.41 6.63
N ASN A 345 6.64 13.25 7.58
CA ASN A 345 5.21 13.44 7.31
C ASN A 345 4.79 14.93 7.30
N GLY A 346 5.30 15.71 8.26
CA GLY A 346 4.75 17.02 8.60
C GLY A 346 5.51 18.23 8.07
N ASN A 347 6.73 18.06 7.55
CA ASN A 347 7.79 19.08 7.35
C ASN A 347 8.60 19.38 8.64
N PRO A 348 9.95 19.40 8.56
CA PRO A 348 10.83 19.61 9.73
C PRO A 348 10.56 20.90 10.50
N LYS A 349 10.08 21.97 9.83
CA LYS A 349 9.75 23.26 10.46
C LYS A 349 8.81 23.08 11.65
N TRP A 350 7.75 22.29 11.51
CA TRP A 350 6.74 22.14 12.56
C TRP A 350 7.23 21.25 13.71
N ALA A 351 8.01 20.22 13.41
CA ALA A 351 8.65 19.39 14.43
C ALA A 351 9.61 20.23 15.29
N ILE A 352 10.46 21.04 14.65
CA ILE A 352 11.40 21.93 15.35
C ILE A 352 10.65 22.96 16.21
N GLN A 353 9.65 23.62 15.63
CA GLN A 353 8.86 24.61 16.37
C GLN A 353 8.16 23.97 17.58
N ALA A 354 7.64 22.74 17.43
CA ALA A 354 7.02 22.00 18.53
C ALA A 354 8.05 21.67 19.63
N ILE A 355 9.23 21.15 19.25
CA ILE A 355 10.31 20.81 20.20
C ILE A 355 10.75 22.06 20.97
N GLY A 356 10.99 23.17 20.27
CA GLY A 356 11.46 24.40 20.88
C GLY A 356 10.44 25.05 21.81
N ARG A 357 9.16 25.03 21.48
CA ARG A 357 8.11 25.70 22.28
C ARG A 357 7.52 24.84 23.38
N CYS A 358 7.46 23.53 23.19
CA CYS A 358 6.73 22.63 24.07
C CYS A 358 7.63 21.63 24.82
N GLY A 359 8.93 21.62 24.54
CA GLY A 359 9.90 20.74 25.21
C GLY A 359 9.48 19.27 25.13
N ALA A 360 9.45 18.58 26.27
CA ALA A 360 9.06 17.17 26.38
C ALA A 360 7.63 16.86 25.90
N HIS A 361 6.75 17.86 25.78
CA HIS A 361 5.35 17.69 25.34
C HIS A 361 5.12 17.96 23.85
N TRP A 362 6.18 18.09 23.05
CA TRP A 362 6.08 18.49 21.64
C TRP A 362 5.22 17.60 20.74
N MET A 363 5.08 16.31 21.07
CA MET A 363 4.19 15.37 20.36
C MET A 363 2.77 15.31 20.93
N ASP A 364 2.54 15.86 22.13
CA ASP A 364 1.22 15.83 22.75
C ASP A 364 0.34 16.90 22.09
N ARG A 365 -0.64 16.44 21.31
CA ARG A 365 -1.57 17.32 20.60
C ARG A 365 -2.39 18.20 21.55
N ARG A 366 -2.72 17.72 22.75
CA ARG A 366 -3.51 18.48 23.73
C ARG A 366 -2.68 19.53 24.44
N ARG A 367 -1.38 19.28 24.64
CA ARG A 367 -0.47 20.20 25.35
C ARG A 367 0.27 21.17 24.44
N CYS A 368 0.63 20.76 23.22
CA CYS A 368 1.44 21.57 22.30
C CYS A 368 0.66 22.13 21.12
N GLY A 369 -0.13 21.28 20.43
CA GLY A 369 -0.99 21.70 19.31
C GLY A 369 -0.27 22.22 18.04
N ILE A 370 1.07 22.25 18.00
CA ILE A 370 1.86 22.81 16.87
C ILE A 370 1.95 21.83 15.70
N LEU A 371 2.08 20.53 15.97
CA LEU A 371 2.09 19.52 14.91
C LEU A 371 0.72 19.52 14.21
N ARG A 372 0.76 19.41 12.88
CA ARG A 372 -0.47 19.25 12.08
C ARG A 372 -1.24 18.02 12.55
N SER A 373 -2.58 18.08 12.48
CA SER A 373 -3.46 17.00 12.94
C SER A 373 -3.11 15.63 12.34
N GLU A 374 -2.77 15.58 11.05
CA GLU A 374 -2.34 14.34 10.39
C GLU A 374 -1.01 13.83 10.94
N THR A 375 -0.02 14.71 11.13
CA THR A 375 1.28 14.39 11.71
C THR A 375 1.18 13.91 13.16
N ALA A 376 0.28 14.49 13.97
CA ALA A 376 0.06 14.00 15.33
C ALA A 376 -0.43 12.54 15.34
N VAL A 377 -1.39 12.18 14.48
CA VAL A 377 -1.86 10.79 14.35
C VAL A 377 -0.76 9.89 13.77
N TYR A 378 0.04 10.41 12.83
CA TYR A 378 1.21 9.71 12.30
C TYR A 378 2.19 9.36 13.43
N MET A 379 2.47 10.30 14.34
CA MET A 379 3.35 10.06 15.49
C MET A 379 2.79 9.03 16.48
N GLU A 380 1.48 8.98 16.67
CA GLU A 380 0.86 7.91 17.47
C GLU A 380 1.10 6.52 16.84
N LYS A 381 1.07 6.40 15.51
CA LYS A 381 1.43 5.15 14.82
C LYS A 381 2.90 4.80 15.03
N VAL A 382 3.80 5.77 14.92
CA VAL A 382 5.25 5.58 15.14
C VAL A 382 5.50 5.00 16.54
N ARG A 383 4.85 5.54 17.57
CA ARG A 383 4.98 5.04 18.96
C ARG A 383 4.47 3.61 19.16
N VAL A 384 3.57 3.14 18.31
CA VAL A 384 3.10 1.74 18.32
C VAL A 384 4.07 0.82 17.56
N VAL A 385 4.60 1.29 16.43
CA VAL A 385 5.44 0.49 15.52
C VAL A 385 6.88 0.39 16.01
N TRP A 386 7.50 1.51 16.38
CA TRP A 386 8.92 1.59 16.73
C TRP A 386 9.36 0.51 17.74
N PRO A 387 8.69 0.34 18.91
CA PRO A 387 9.11 -0.65 19.90
C PRO A 387 9.07 -2.10 19.39
N LYS A 388 8.34 -2.38 18.30
CA LYS A 388 8.24 -3.71 17.69
C LYS A 388 9.27 -3.98 16.61
N ILE A 389 9.91 -2.91 16.11
CA ILE A 389 10.99 -2.99 15.13
C ILE A 389 12.34 -2.92 15.84
N SER A 390 12.50 -2.03 16.83
CA SER A 390 13.79 -1.78 17.50
C SER A 390 14.21 -2.82 18.55
N THR A 391 13.35 -3.81 18.83
CA THR A 391 13.61 -4.92 19.78
C THR A 391 14.11 -6.19 19.09
N ILE A 392 14.31 -6.13 17.77
CA ILE A 392 14.84 -7.19 16.91
C ILE A 392 16.17 -6.69 16.35
#